data_AF-A0A8S3IJR8-F1
#
_entry.id   AF-A0A8S3IJR8-F1
#
_cell.length_a   1.000
_cell.length_b   1.000
_cell.length_c   1.000
_cell.angle_alpha   90.00
_cell.angle_beta   90.00
_cell.angle_gamma   90.00
#
_symmetry.space_group_name_H-M   'P 1'
#
loop_
_entity.id
_entity.type
_entity.pdbx_description
1 polymer ?
#
loop_
_entity_poly.entity_id
_entity_poly.type
_entity_poly.pdbx_seq_one_letter_code
_entity_poly.pdbx_strand_id
1 'polypeptide(L)'
;GKFIRIHFGPTGKIAGADIEVYLLEKSRVIFQQPAERNYHIFYQMCSNAFPDMHGECLIGNDASKYFYVAQGMLTIDGIDDTEEMKLTDDSMDVL
;
A
#
# COMPACT_ATOMS: atom_id res chain seq x y z
N GLY A 1 -3.87 13.29 -2.52
CA GLY A 1 -5.03 13.71 -1.71
C GLY A 1 -6.27 12.94 -2.11
N LYS A 2 -7.30 12.92 -1.27
CA LYS A 2 -8.58 12.26 -1.58
C LYS A 2 -9.76 13.09 -1.08
N PHE A 3 -10.87 13.08 -1.80
CA PHE A 3 -12.18 13.58 -1.37
C PHE A 3 -13.13 12.41 -1.27
N ILE A 4 -13.75 12.25 -0.10
CA ILE A 4 -14.68 11.15 0.18
C ILE A 4 -16.06 11.75 0.42
N ARG A 5 -17.02 11.36 -0.40
CA ARG A 5 -18.43 11.71 -0.23
C ARG A 5 -19.15 10.53 0.39
N ILE A 6 -19.64 10.68 1.62
CA ILE A 6 -20.41 9.65 2.32
C ILE A 6 -21.89 9.89 2.06
N HIS A 7 -22.60 8.86 1.58
CA HIS A 7 -24.02 8.90 1.30
C HIS A 7 -24.82 8.30 2.45
N PHE A 8 -25.85 9.02 2.89
CA PHE A 8 -26.78 8.55 3.90
C PHE A 8 -28.14 8.25 3.27
N GLY A 9 -28.72 7.11 3.63
CA GLY A 9 -30.08 6.74 3.20
C GLY A 9 -31.16 7.56 3.92
N PRO A 10 -32.45 7.36 3.57
CA PRO A 10 -33.58 8.11 4.14
C PRO A 10 -33.70 8.02 5.66
N THR A 11 -33.16 6.96 6.27
CA THR A 11 -33.16 6.75 7.73
C THR A 11 -31.88 7.24 8.43
N GLY A 12 -30.99 7.95 7.73
CA GLY A 12 -29.72 8.43 8.26
C GLY A 12 -28.64 7.36 8.47
N LYS A 13 -28.83 6.14 7.96
CA LYS A 13 -27.79 5.09 7.96
C LYS A 13 -26.86 5.29 6.76
N ILE A 14 -25.60 4.91 6.90
CA ILE A 14 -24.63 4.92 5.79
C ILE A 14 -25.13 3.97 4.71
N ALA A 15 -25.22 4.49 3.48
CA ALA A 15 -25.62 3.74 2.30
C ALA A 15 -24.42 3.41 1.39
N GLY A 16 -23.37 4.23 1.40
CA GLY A 16 -22.17 4.04 0.60
C GLY A 16 -21.27 5.27 0.59
N ALA A 17 -20.22 5.26 -0.23
CA ALA A 17 -19.35 6.41 -0.41
C ALA A 17 -18.75 6.47 -1.83
N ASP A 18 -18.50 7.68 -2.32
CA ASP A 18 -17.68 7.93 -3.52
C ASP A 18 -16.32 8.45 -3.09
N ILE A 19 -15.25 8.00 -3.75
CA ILE A 19 -13.89 8.44 -3.49
C ILE A 19 -13.29 9.03 -4.77
N GLU A 20 -12.93 10.31 -4.71
CA GLU A 20 -12.17 10.98 -5.76
C GLU A 20 -10.72 11.17 -5.28
N VAL A 21 -9.76 10.71 -6.09
CA VAL A 21 -8.33 10.79 -5.77
C VAL A 21 -7.68 11.87 -6.62
N TYR A 22 -6.90 12.74 -5.97
CA TYR A 22 -6.18 13.83 -6.63
C TYR A 22 -4.69 13.75 -6.35
N LEU A 23 -3.89 14.09 -7.37
CA LEU A 23 -2.44 14.35 -7.24
C LEU A 23 -1.70 13.25 -6.48
N LEU A 24 -1.58 12.08 -7.10
CA LEU A 24 -0.63 11.07 -6.64
C LEU A 24 0.80 11.60 -6.81
N GLU A 25 1.63 11.44 -5.78
CA GLU A 25 3.02 11.86 -5.78
C GLU A 25 3.90 10.93 -6.64
N LYS A 26 3.82 11.08 -7.97
CA LYS A 26 4.52 10.21 -8.92
C LYS A 26 6.05 10.20 -8.73
N SER A 27 6.64 11.29 -8.26
CA SER A 27 8.08 11.38 -7.97
C SER A 27 8.53 10.34 -6.94
N ARG A 28 7.66 9.99 -5.98
CA ARG A 28 7.96 9.02 -4.92
C ARG A 28 8.26 7.63 -5.46
N VAL A 29 7.73 7.28 -6.64
CA VAL A 29 7.98 5.97 -7.26
C VAL A 29 9.44 5.84 -7.70
N ILE A 30 10.07 6.92 -8.16
CA ILE A 30 11.42 6.89 -8.73
C ILE A 30 12.50 7.41 -7.78
N PHE A 31 12.09 8.12 -6.71
CA PHE A 31 13.01 8.77 -5.78
C PHE A 31 12.39 8.92 -4.38
N GLN A 32 13.21 8.77 -3.34
CA GLN A 32 12.84 9.03 -1.95
C GLN A 32 13.96 9.80 -1.25
N GLN A 33 13.62 10.74 -0.36
CA GLN A 33 14.65 11.32 0.52
C GLN A 33 15.12 10.31 1.57
N PRO A 34 16.31 10.47 2.17
CA PRO A 34 16.88 9.48 3.09
C PRO A 34 15.99 9.10 4.29
N ALA A 35 15.18 10.04 4.78
CA ALA A 35 14.25 9.82 5.91
C ALA A 35 12.85 9.38 5.47
N GLU A 36 12.61 9.22 4.17
CA GLU A 36 11.32 8.83 3.60
C GLU A 36 11.35 7.39 3.10
N ARG A 37 10.16 6.85 2.85
CA ARG A 37 9.93 5.53 2.27
C ARG A 37 9.11 5.67 0.98
N ASN A 38 9.19 4.69 0.09
CA ASN A 38 8.29 4.58 -1.05
C ASN A 38 6.88 4.16 -0.56
N TYR A 39 5.92 3.94 -1.48
CA TYR A 39 4.59 3.44 -1.13
C TYR A 39 4.64 2.07 -0.45
N HIS A 40 3.80 1.87 0.57
CA HIS A 40 3.81 0.70 1.44
C HIS A 40 3.64 -0.63 0.70
N ILE A 41 2.83 -0.64 -0.37
CA ILE A 41 2.53 -1.85 -1.13
C ILE A 41 3.79 -2.58 -1.63
N PHE A 42 4.88 -1.86 -1.96
CA PHE A 42 6.11 -2.51 -2.41
C PHE A 42 6.75 -3.38 -1.33
N TYR A 43 6.69 -2.94 -0.08
CA TYR A 43 7.29 -3.64 1.05
C TYR A 43 6.37 -4.73 1.60
N GLN A 44 5.06 -4.47 1.58
CA GLN A 44 4.03 -5.48 1.83
C GLN A 44 4.15 -6.63 0.84
N MET A 45 4.33 -6.36 -0.46
CA MET A 45 4.55 -7.40 -1.47
C MET A 45 5.89 -8.14 -1.30
N CYS A 46 6.95 -7.43 -0.89
CA CYS A 46 8.24 -8.06 -0.57
C CYS A 46 8.23 -8.76 0.81
N SER A 47 7.15 -8.67 1.58
CA SER A 47 7.03 -9.42 2.85
C SER A 47 6.82 -10.92 2.57
N ASN A 48 6.92 -11.74 3.62
CA ASN A 48 6.64 -13.18 3.51
C ASN A 48 5.15 -13.51 3.74
N ALA A 49 4.23 -12.54 3.55
CA ALA A 49 2.79 -12.78 3.74
C ALA A 49 2.25 -13.81 2.75
N PHE A 50 2.68 -13.73 1.50
CA PHE A 50 2.28 -14.62 0.41
C PHE A 50 3.50 -15.07 -0.40
N PRO A 51 4.22 -16.12 0.03
CA PRO A 51 5.44 -16.56 -0.64
C PRO A 51 5.23 -17.01 -2.10
N ASP A 52 4.07 -17.59 -2.41
CA ASP A 52 3.76 -18.08 -3.76
C ASP A 52 3.65 -16.92 -4.76
N MET A 53 3.15 -15.76 -4.32
CA MET A 53 3.06 -14.53 -5.12
C MET A 53 4.45 -14.06 -5.61
N HIS A 54 5.52 -14.34 -4.87
CA HIS A 54 6.88 -13.96 -5.29
C HIS A 54 7.29 -14.64 -6.60
N GLY A 55 6.92 -15.92 -6.76
CA GLY A 55 7.16 -16.67 -7.99
C GLY A 55 6.33 -16.14 -9.17
N GLU A 56 5.07 -15.79 -8.93
CA GLU A 56 4.16 -15.28 -9.97
C GLU A 56 4.53 -13.87 -10.43
N CYS A 57 4.88 -12.98 -9.50
CA CYS A 57 5.23 -11.61 -9.78
C CYS A 57 6.72 -11.40 -10.12
N LEU A 58 7.53 -12.47 -10.09
CA LEU A 58 8.98 -12.42 -10.29
C LEU A 58 9.68 -11.44 -9.34
N ILE A 59 9.24 -11.45 -8.09
CA ILE A 59 9.84 -10.65 -7.01
C ILE A 59 10.46 -11.55 -5.94
N GLY A 60 11.22 -10.96 -5.03
CA GLY A 60 11.78 -11.64 -3.87
C GLY A 60 11.35 -10.97 -2.57
N ASN A 61 11.74 -11.59 -1.45
CA ASN A 61 11.37 -11.15 -0.13
C ASN A 61 12.31 -10.08 0.48
N ASP A 62 13.00 -9.32 -0.37
CA ASP A 62 14.00 -8.34 0.04
C ASP A 62 13.86 -7.05 -0.79
N ALA A 63 13.17 -6.07 -0.19
CA ALA A 63 12.94 -4.78 -0.81
C ALA A 63 14.24 -4.02 -1.13
N SER A 64 15.34 -4.30 -0.43
CA SER A 64 16.63 -3.61 -0.63
C SER A 64 17.25 -3.88 -2.01
N LYS A 65 16.82 -4.95 -2.69
CA LYS A 65 17.29 -5.33 -4.03
C LYS A 65 16.68 -4.48 -5.15
N TYR A 66 15.66 -3.68 -4.85
CA TYR A 66 14.95 -2.88 -5.84
C TYR A 66 15.33 -1.41 -5.75
N PHE A 67 16.11 -0.93 -6.71
CA PHE A 67 16.68 0.43 -6.70
C PHE A 67 15.63 1.52 -6.47
N TYR A 68 14.45 1.42 -7.08
CA TYR A 68 13.40 2.44 -6.91
C TYR A 68 12.65 2.37 -5.58
N VAL A 69 12.78 1.28 -4.83
CA VAL A 69 12.12 1.07 -3.53
C VAL A 69 13.09 1.34 -2.37
N ALA A 70 14.40 1.27 -2.62
CA ALA A 70 15.43 1.23 -1.59
C ALA A 70 16.32 2.49 -1.50
N GLN A 71 15.86 3.66 -1.97
CA GLN A 71 16.67 4.90 -1.88
C GLN A 71 16.56 5.59 -0.52
N GLY A 72 15.50 5.29 0.23
CA GLY A 72 15.26 5.79 1.58
C GLY A 72 15.14 4.66 2.60
N MET A 73 14.24 4.85 3.58
CA MET A 73 13.98 3.88 4.64
C MET A 73 13.31 2.62 4.09
N LEU A 74 13.72 1.45 4.59
CA LEU A 74 13.12 0.16 4.23
C LEU A 74 12.07 -0.33 5.22
N THR A 75 12.12 0.15 6.47
CA THR A 75 11.22 -0.22 7.57
C THR A 75 10.72 1.03 8.26
N ILE A 76 9.56 0.93 8.91
CA ILE A 76 8.99 2.00 9.74
C ILE A 76 8.69 1.41 11.11
N ASP A 77 8.99 2.17 12.17
CA ASP A 77 8.69 1.74 13.53
C ASP A 77 7.18 1.57 13.73
N GLY A 78 6.78 0.46 14.34
CA GLY A 78 5.38 0.13 14.61
C GLY A 78 4.56 -0.38 13.41
N ILE A 79 5.17 -0.68 12.26
CA ILE A 79 4.48 -1.28 11.10
C ILE A 79 5.04 -2.68 10.81
N ASP A 80 4.16 -3.69 10.79
CA ASP A 80 4.46 -5.03 10.26
C ASP A 80 3.92 -5.16 8.83
N ASP A 81 4.81 -5.03 7.84
CA ASP A 81 4.41 -5.14 6.43
C ASP A 81 3.82 -6.52 6.06
N THR A 82 4.09 -7.57 6.84
CA THR A 82 3.52 -8.90 6.64
C THR A 82 2.07 -8.96 7.07
N GLU A 83 1.74 -8.40 8.23
CA GLU A 83 0.36 -8.30 8.72
C GLU A 83 -0.47 -7.38 7.81
N GLU A 84 0.08 -6.22 7.47
CA GLU A 84 -0.57 -5.23 6.61
C GLU A 84 -0.84 -5.77 5.20
N MET A 85 0.04 -6.62 4.65
CA MET A 85 -0.20 -7.25 3.34
C MET A 85 -1.43 -8.17 3.39
N LYS A 86 -1.62 -8.94 4.45
CA LYS A 86 -2.80 -9.81 4.62
C LYS A 86 -4.07 -8.99 4.74
N LEU A 87 -4.04 -7.93 5.55
CA LEU A 87 -5.19 -7.01 5.69
C LEU A 87 -5.54 -6.34 4.35
N THR A 88 -4.53 -5.98 3.55
CA THR A 88 -4.73 -5.38 2.24
C THR A 88 -5.36 -6.37 1.25
N ASP A 89 -4.90 -7.62 1.26
CA ASP A 89 -5.45 -8.70 0.43
C ASP A 89 -6.90 -9.01 0.80
N ASP A 90 -7.19 -9.22 2.09
CA ASP A 90 -8.54 -9.42 2.61
C ASP A 90 -9.47 -8.24 2.24
N SER A 91 -8.94 -7.02 2.23
CA SER A 91 -9.71 -5.83 1.85
C SER A 91 -10.12 -5.83 0.38
N MET A 92 -9.33 -6.43 -0.52
CA MET A 92 -9.67 -6.52 -1.94
C MET A 92 -10.80 -7.50 -2.21
N ASP A 93 -10.96 -8.54 -1.39
CA ASP A 93 -12.07 -9.50 -1.49
C ASP A 93 -13.41 -8.93 -1.00
N VAL A 94 -13.37 -7.94 -0.10
CA VAL A 94 -14.56 -7.29 0.47
C VAL A 94 -15.14 -6.21 -0.44
N LEU A 95 -14.30 -5.60 -1.31
CA LEU A 95 -14.66 -4.49 -2.20
C LEU A 95 -15.37 -4.95 -3.48
#